data_AF-A0A5C6QWB8-F1
#
_entry.id   AF-A0A5C6QWB8-F1
#
_cell.length_a   1.000
_cell.length_b   1.000
_cell.length_c   1.000
_cell.angle_alpha   90.00
_cell.angle_beta   90.00
_cell.angle_gamma   90.00
#
_symmetry.space_group_name_H-M   'P 1'
#
loop_
_entity.id
_entity.type
_entity.pdbx_description
1 polymer ?
#
loop_
_entity_poly.entity_id
_entity_poly.type
_entity_poly.pdbx_seq_one_letter_code
_entity_poly.pdbx_strand_id
1 'polypeptide(L)'
;MRTRLLAVSHFVDGKSPTEIARFLKVSRTSVNKWINAYLNDGLEGLNEGKHNGHPKGLTGSQLRRLKPFIIKSAVKPDGGKLQGKYMKNSIEEEFGVIYQKAHVYHLLH
;
A
#
# COMPACT_ATOMS: atom_id res chain seq x y z
N MET A 1 3.90 0.36 16.94
CA MET A 1 3.29 -0.10 18.22
C MET A 1 3.87 0.59 19.47
N ARG A 2 5.17 0.43 19.81
CA ARG A 2 5.75 0.85 21.11
C ARG A 2 5.42 2.30 21.54
N THR A 3 5.59 3.27 20.65
CA THR A 3 5.33 4.69 20.96
C THR A 3 3.86 4.98 21.29
N ARG A 4 2.93 4.25 20.66
CA ARG A 4 1.49 4.42 20.87
C ARG A 4 1.05 3.86 22.22
N LEU A 5 1.58 2.69 22.58
CA LEU A 5 1.36 2.08 23.89
C LEU A 5 1.88 3.00 25.02
N LEU A 6 3.06 3.60 24.81
CA LEU A 6 3.61 4.55 25.78
C LEU A 6 2.78 5.83 25.88
N ALA A 7 2.23 6.32 24.75
CA ALA A 7 1.30 7.45 24.76
C ALA A 7 0.04 7.15 25.57
N VAL A 8 -0.52 5.94 25.43
CA VAL A 8 -1.69 5.50 26.21
C VAL A 8 -1.35 5.30 27.69
N SER A 9 -0.19 4.72 28.01
CA SER A 9 0.27 4.62 29.40
C SER A 9 0.33 5.99 30.07
N HIS A 10 0.92 6.99 29.40
CA HIS A 10 0.98 8.35 29.94
C HIS A 10 -0.38 9.04 30.02
N PHE A 11 -1.30 8.73 29.10
CA PHE A 11 -2.68 9.21 29.18
C PHE A 11 -3.41 8.60 30.39
N VAL A 12 -3.20 7.32 30.68
CA VAL A 12 -3.74 6.64 31.88
C VAL A 12 -3.13 7.22 33.16
N ASP A 13 -1.86 7.65 33.13
CA ASP A 13 -1.23 8.41 34.23
C ASP A 13 -1.80 9.84 34.40
N GLY A 14 -2.79 10.25 33.60
CA GLY A 14 -3.43 11.56 33.67
C GLY A 14 -2.67 12.70 32.97
N LYS A 15 -1.63 12.40 32.18
CA LYS A 15 -0.88 13.45 31.45
C LYS A 15 -1.71 14.00 30.29
N SER A 16 -1.60 15.31 30.04
CA SER A 16 -2.29 15.93 28.91
C SER A 16 -1.68 15.51 27.56
N PRO A 17 -2.46 15.50 26.46
CA PRO A 17 -1.94 15.18 25.13
C PRO A 17 -0.75 16.05 24.69
N THR A 18 -0.68 17.29 25.18
CA THR A 18 0.42 18.22 24.93
C THR A 18 1.70 17.79 25.63
N GLU A 19 1.61 17.35 26.88
CA GLU A 19 2.75 16.83 27.65
C GLU A 19 3.26 15.52 27.05
N ILE A 20 2.34 14.61 26.71
CA ILE A 20 2.67 13.33 26.07
C ILE A 20 3.42 13.57 24.75
N ALA A 21 2.95 14.49 23.93
CA ALA A 21 3.61 14.85 22.68
C ALA A 21 5.06 15.34 22.90
N ARG A 22 5.27 16.16 23.94
CA ARG A 22 6.60 16.65 24.33
C ARG A 22 7.50 15.53 24.83
N PHE A 23 7.00 14.64 25.70
CA PHE A 23 7.76 13.51 26.21
C PHE A 23 8.18 12.53 25.11
N LEU A 24 7.27 12.25 24.18
CA LEU A 24 7.49 11.30 23.09
C LEU A 24 8.14 11.90 21.85
N LYS A 25 8.35 13.22 21.81
CA LYS A 25 8.88 13.98 20.66
C LYS A 25 8.09 13.74 19.38
N VAL A 26 6.76 13.71 19.49
CA VAL A 26 5.83 13.53 18.36
C VAL A 26 4.84 14.71 18.30
N SER A 27 4.08 14.81 17.21
CA SER A 27 3.06 15.85 17.12
C SER A 27 1.87 15.58 18.05
N ARG A 28 1.28 16.65 18.59
CA ARG A 28 0.04 16.58 19.38
C ARG A 28 -1.09 15.89 18.61
N THR A 29 -1.17 16.11 17.30
CA THR A 29 -2.17 15.50 16.42
C THR A 29 -2.04 13.98 16.39
N SER A 30 -0.81 13.45 16.33
CA SER A 30 -0.57 12.00 16.39
C SER A 30 -0.99 11.42 17.73
N VAL A 31 -0.67 12.09 18.83
CA VAL A 31 -1.09 11.66 20.17
C VAL A 31 -2.61 11.63 20.30
N ASN A 32 -3.30 12.68 19.88
CA ASN A 32 -4.77 12.72 19.87
C ASN A 32 -5.37 11.60 19.02
N LYS A 33 -4.78 11.33 17.84
CA LYS A 33 -5.22 10.22 17.00
C LYS A 33 -5.10 8.88 17.72
N TRP A 34 -4.00 8.63 18.43
CA TRP A 34 -3.80 7.39 19.17
C TRP A 34 -4.71 7.27 20.39
N ILE A 35 -4.86 8.36 21.17
CA ILE A 35 -5.76 8.38 22.33
C ILE A 35 -7.20 8.14 21.87
N ASN A 36 -7.66 8.82 20.81
CA ASN A 36 -9.01 8.60 20.28
C ASN A 36 -9.18 7.16 19.78
N ALA A 37 -8.22 6.61 19.04
CA ALA A 37 -8.28 5.22 18.59
C ALA A 37 -8.36 4.24 19.78
N TYR A 38 -7.61 4.52 20.86
CA TYR A 38 -7.68 3.73 22.09
C TYR A 38 -9.04 3.85 22.80
N LEU A 39 -9.61 5.05 22.86
CA LEU A 39 -10.91 5.26 23.51
C LEU A 39 -12.08 4.63 22.73
N ASN A 40 -11.98 4.53 21.41
CA ASN A 40 -13.03 3.92 20.58
C ASN A 40 -12.89 2.39 20.48
N ASP A 41 -11.68 1.89 20.19
CA ASP A 41 -11.45 0.50 19.80
C ASP A 41 -10.47 -0.24 20.73
N GLY A 42 -10.09 0.36 21.87
CA GLY A 42 -9.13 -0.22 22.80
C GLY A 42 -7.74 -0.39 22.20
N LEU A 43 -7.03 -1.44 22.63
CA LEU A 43 -5.68 -1.75 22.13
C LEU A 43 -5.66 -2.10 20.64
N GLU A 44 -6.76 -2.65 20.11
CA GLU A 44 -6.89 -3.00 18.70
C GLU A 44 -6.83 -1.75 17.81
N GLY A 45 -7.42 -0.63 18.26
CA GLY A 45 -7.37 0.66 17.56
C GLY A 45 -5.96 1.25 17.42
N LEU A 46 -5.04 0.84 18.28
CA LEU A 46 -3.64 1.27 18.20
C LEU A 46 -2.84 0.47 17.16
N ASN A 47 -3.39 -0.64 16.68
CA ASN A 47 -2.72 -1.45 15.70
C ASN A 47 -2.62 -0.68 14.38
N GLU A 48 -1.39 -0.55 13.91
CA GLU A 48 -1.11 0.03 12.61
C GLU A 48 -1.47 -1.04 11.60
N GLY A 49 -2.69 -0.98 11.06
CA GLY A 49 -3.08 -1.80 9.92
C GLY A 49 -1.97 -1.74 8.87
N LYS A 50 -1.74 -2.87 8.17
CA LYS A 50 -0.68 -2.98 7.16
C LYS A 50 -0.81 -1.77 6.23
N HIS A 51 0.21 -0.92 6.17
CA HIS A 51 0.24 0.16 5.20
C HIS A 51 0.19 -0.49 3.82
N ASN A 52 -1.02 -0.57 3.28
CA ASN A 52 -1.19 -0.93 1.89
C ASN A 52 -0.58 0.25 1.15
N GLY A 53 0.59 0.02 0.54
CA GLY A 53 1.21 0.99 -0.34
C GLY A 53 0.24 1.40 -1.46
N HIS A 54 0.73 2.21 -2.39
CA HIS A 54 -0.09 2.65 -3.51
C HIS A 54 -0.83 1.45 -4.15
N PRO A 55 -2.16 1.52 -4.30
CA PRO A 55 -2.94 0.40 -4.81
C PRO A 55 -2.36 -0.05 -6.15
N LYS A 56 -2.17 -1.35 -6.31
CA LYS A 56 -1.71 -1.89 -7.59
C LYS A 56 -2.77 -1.58 -8.64
N GLY A 57 -2.35 -1.03 -9.78
CA GLY A 57 -3.26 -0.70 -10.88
C GLY A 57 -4.07 -1.91 -11.40
N LEU A 58 -3.56 -3.12 -11.25
CA LEU A 58 -4.26 -4.37 -11.54
C LEU A 58 -4.69 -5.06 -10.26
N THR A 59 -5.94 -5.52 -10.25
CA THR A 59 -6.46 -6.43 -9.23
C THR A 59 -5.76 -7.79 -9.28
N GLY A 60 -5.80 -8.57 -8.19
CA GLY A 60 -5.19 -9.90 -8.15
C GLY A 60 -5.69 -10.84 -9.25
N SER A 61 -6.97 -10.74 -9.62
CA SER A 61 -7.58 -11.48 -10.73
C SER A 61 -7.01 -11.07 -12.08
N GLN A 62 -6.83 -9.77 -12.32
CA GLN A 62 -6.23 -9.27 -13.56
C GLN A 62 -4.75 -9.68 -13.67
N LEU A 63 -4.00 -9.64 -12.56
CA LEU A 63 -2.60 -10.07 -12.53
C LEU A 63 -2.45 -11.57 -12.86
N ARG A 64 -3.39 -12.41 -12.39
CA ARG A 64 -3.44 -13.85 -12.75
C ARG A 64 -3.73 -14.07 -14.23
N ARG A 65 -4.58 -13.25 -14.84
CA ARG A 65 -4.90 -13.31 -16.29
C ARG A 65 -3.78 -12.72 -17.16
N LEU A 66 -2.97 -11.83 -16.60
CA LEU A 66 -1.88 -11.17 -17.31
C LEU A 66 -0.79 -12.14 -17.79
N LYS A 67 -0.31 -13.04 -16.93
CA LYS A 67 0.74 -14.02 -17.29
C LYS A 67 0.36 -14.88 -18.52
N PRO A 68 -0.77 -15.60 -18.54
CA PRO A 68 -1.16 -16.39 -19.70
C PRO A 68 -1.48 -15.52 -20.93
N PHE A 69 -2.04 -14.32 -20.74
CA PHE A 69 -2.27 -13.38 -21.83
C PHE A 69 -0.96 -12.95 -22.49
N ILE A 70 0.06 -12.58 -21.71
CA ILE A 70 1.38 -12.20 -22.24
C ILE A 70 2.04 -13.39 -22.94
N ILE A 71 1.96 -14.61 -22.40
CA ILE A 71 2.51 -15.80 -23.07
C ILE A 71 1.82 -16.03 -24.42
N LYS A 72 0.50 -15.88 -24.49
CA LYS A 72 -0.27 -16.02 -25.73
C LYS A 72 0.07 -14.93 -26.74
N SER A 73 0.19 -13.68 -26.29
CA SER A 73 0.50 -12.50 -27.10
C SER A 73 1.99 -12.39 -27.45
N ALA A 74 2.87 -13.09 -26.73
CA ALA A 74 4.31 -13.20 -26.98
C ALA A 74 4.65 -14.07 -28.18
N VAL A 75 3.76 -14.99 -28.54
CA VAL A 75 3.88 -15.78 -29.77
C VAL A 75 3.42 -14.90 -30.93
N LYS A 76 4.26 -13.92 -31.33
CA LYS A 76 4.16 -13.41 -32.69
C LYS A 76 4.62 -14.53 -33.63
N PRO A 77 3.97 -14.72 -34.79
CA PRO A 77 4.44 -15.66 -35.82
C PRO A 77 5.86 -15.33 -36.33
N ASP A 78 6.38 -14.13 -36.05
CA ASP A 78 7.65 -13.59 -36.57
C ASP A 78 8.82 -13.60 -35.56
N GLY A 79 8.70 -14.24 -34.39
CA GLY A 79 9.85 -14.54 -33.51
C GLY A 79 10.64 -13.36 -32.92
N GLY A 80 10.09 -12.13 -32.90
CA GLY A 80 10.78 -10.94 -32.39
C GLY A 80 10.66 -10.72 -30.86
N LYS A 81 11.69 -10.09 -30.25
CA LYS A 81 11.72 -9.70 -28.83
C LYS A 81 10.49 -8.84 -28.45
N LEU A 82 9.79 -9.23 -27.39
CA LEU A 82 8.67 -8.47 -26.80
C LEU A 82 9.12 -7.07 -26.37
N GLN A 83 8.69 -6.05 -27.11
CA GLN A 83 8.91 -4.66 -26.70
C GLN A 83 7.85 -4.25 -25.66
N GLY A 84 8.30 -3.67 -24.54
CA GLY A 84 7.39 -3.22 -23.46
C GLY A 84 6.32 -2.20 -23.90
N LYS A 85 6.47 -1.57 -25.07
CA LYS A 85 5.42 -0.71 -25.68
C LYS A 85 4.20 -1.54 -26.13
N TYR A 86 4.42 -2.69 -26.76
CA TYR A 86 3.34 -3.59 -27.16
C TYR A 86 2.59 -4.11 -25.94
N MET A 87 3.32 -4.56 -24.91
CA MET A 87 2.70 -5.03 -23.67
C MET A 87 1.89 -3.95 -22.97
N LYS A 88 2.39 -2.71 -22.93
CA LYS A 88 1.63 -1.58 -22.38
C LYS A 88 0.30 -1.42 -23.11
N ASN A 89 0.31 -1.35 -24.44
CA ASN A 89 -0.89 -1.16 -25.23
C ASN A 89 -1.87 -2.34 -25.04
N SER A 90 -1.38 -3.57 -25.06
CA SER A 90 -2.25 -4.74 -24.87
C SER A 90 -2.85 -4.81 -23.46
N ILE A 91 -2.17 -4.30 -22.42
CA ILE A 91 -2.72 -4.20 -21.06
C ILE A 91 -3.77 -3.09 -20.97
N GLU A 92 -3.54 -1.97 -21.65
CA GLU A 92 -4.50 -0.87 -21.74
C GLU A 92 -5.78 -1.29 -22.47
N GLU A 93 -5.66 -2.03 -23.58
CA GLU A 93 -6.80 -2.54 -24.35
C GLU A 93 -7.60 -3.62 -23.58
N GLU A 94 -6.94 -4.57 -22.95
CA GLU A 94 -7.60 -5.71 -22.28
C GLU A 94 -8.11 -5.37 -20.87
N PHE A 95 -7.39 -4.51 -20.13
CA PHE A 95 -7.69 -4.25 -18.72
C PHE A 95 -8.07 -2.80 -18.43
N GLY A 96 -7.93 -1.86 -19.39
CA GLY A 96 -8.20 -0.44 -19.18
C GLY A 96 -7.23 0.25 -18.23
N VAL A 97 -6.08 -0.38 -17.92
CA VAL A 97 -5.10 0.12 -16.95
C VAL A 97 -3.85 0.64 -17.65
N ILE A 98 -3.51 1.90 -17.41
CA ILE A 98 -2.34 2.54 -18.00
C ILE A 98 -1.11 2.28 -17.12
N TYR A 99 -0.14 1.55 -17.67
CA TYR A 99 1.17 1.35 -17.03
C TYR A 99 2.27 2.15 -17.69
N GLN A 100 3.27 2.55 -16.88
CA GLN A 100 4.57 2.98 -17.41
C GLN A 100 5.37 1.76 -17.86
N LYS A 101 6.19 1.91 -18.92
CA LYS A 101 7.02 0.83 -19.49
C LYS A 101 7.85 0.11 -18.42
N ALA A 102 8.40 0.84 -17.45
CA ALA A 102 9.18 0.29 -16.35
C ALA A 102 8.35 -0.62 -15.42
N HIS A 103 7.09 -0.28 -15.15
CA HIS A 103 6.20 -1.12 -14.33
C HIS A 103 5.77 -2.38 -15.08
N VAL A 104 5.64 -2.34 -16.41
CA VAL A 104 5.30 -3.53 -17.20
C VAL A 104 6.35 -4.64 -17.01
N TYR A 105 7.65 -4.31 -16.97
CA TYR A 105 8.69 -5.30 -16.70
C TYR A 105 8.66 -5.84 -15.26
N HIS A 106 8.29 -5.01 -14.28
CA HIS A 106 8.10 -5.46 -12.90
C HIS A 106 6.92 -6.43 -12.73
N LEU A 107 5.97 -6.48 -13.67
CA LEU A 107 4.88 -7.45 -13.68
C LEU A 107 5.31 -8.83 -14.23
N LEU A 108 6.50 -8.92 -14.84
CA LEU A 108 7.03 -10.13 -15.49
C LEU A 108 8.04 -10.90 -14.64
N HIS A 109 8.64 -10.27 -13.61
CA HIS A 109 9.42 -10.94 -12.57
C HIS A 109 8.47 -11.60 -11.56
#